data_AF-G4D5T5-F1
#
_entry.id   AF-G4D5T5-F1
#
_cell.length_a   1.000
_cell.length_b   1.000
_cell.length_c   1.000
_cell.angle_alpha   90.00
_cell.angle_beta   90.00
_cell.angle_gamma   90.00
#
_symmetry.space_group_name_H-M   'P 1'
#
loop_
_entity.id
_entity.type
_entity.pdbx_description
1 polymer ?
#
loop_
_entity_poly.entity_id
_entity_poly.type
_entity_poly.pdbx_seq_one_letter_code
_entity_poly.pdbx_strand_id
1 'polypeptide(L)' 'MRNNIKIGDDVITIGGIMGKVLLVKEDYVVIETSSTKTRLDIMKWGIGSLASNKAE' A
#
# COMPACT_ATOMS: atom_id res chain seq x y z
N MET A 1 12.01 -2.11 9.98
CA MET A 1 11.31 -1.19 9.04
C MET A 1 10.18 -1.91 8.26
N ARG A 2 9.39 -2.80 8.91
CA ARG A 2 8.35 -3.63 8.27
C ARG A 2 6.96 -3.55 8.96
N ASN A 3 6.73 -2.55 9.82
CA ASN A 3 5.67 -2.63 10.84
C ASN A 3 4.66 -1.47 10.91
N ASN A 4 4.62 -0.57 9.93
CA ASN A 4 3.64 0.52 9.94
C ASN A 4 3.01 0.71 8.57
N ILE A 5 2.48 -0.37 7.97
CA ILE A 5 1.42 -0.18 6.98
C ILE A 5 0.14 0.00 7.80
N LYS A 6 -0.35 1.23 7.87
CA LYS A 6 -1.64 1.53 8.50
C LYS A 6 -2.71 1.78 7.45
N ILE A 7 -3.95 1.57 7.86
CA ILE A 7 -5.11 1.94 7.05
C ILE A 7 -5.05 3.46 6.82
N GLY A 8 -5.08 3.87 5.56
CA GLY A 8 -4.94 5.26 5.14
C GLY A 8 -3.56 5.64 4.61
N ASP A 9 -2.54 4.78 4.73
CA ASP A 9 -1.22 5.07 4.15
C ASP A 9 -1.23 4.93 2.62
N ASP A 10 -0.44 5.76 1.95
CA ASP A 10 -0.20 5.63 0.52
C ASP A 10 1.00 4.69 0.31
N VAL A 11 0.85 3.71 -0.57
CA VAL A 11 1.85 2.68 -0.84
C VAL A 11 2.17 2.60 -2.32
N ILE A 12 3.43 2.28 -2.59
CA ILE A 12 3.97 2.05 -3.92
C ILE A 12 4.36 0.58 -4.00
N THR A 13 3.74 -0.13 -4.93
CA THR A 13 4.06 -1.53 -5.17
C THR A 13 5.35 -1.63 -5.98
N ILE A 14 5.99 -2.80 -5.98
CA ILE A 14 7.23 -3.02 -6.75
C ILE A 14 6.97 -2.82 -8.27
N GLY A 15 5.73 -3.01 -8.71
CA GLY A 15 5.29 -2.75 -10.08
C GLY A 15 4.99 -1.28 -10.42
N GLY A 16 5.28 -0.33 -9.52
CA GLY A 16 5.04 1.10 -9.73
C GLY A 16 3.58 1.54 -9.57
N ILE A 17 2.71 0.68 -9.04
CA ILE A 17 1.32 1.03 -8.76
C ILE A 17 1.27 1.79 -7.44
N MET A 18 0.70 2.99 -7.45
CA MET A 18 0.49 3.79 -6.24
C MET A 18 -0.98 3.78 -5.84
N GLY A 19 -1.26 3.55 -4.56
CA GLY A 19 -2.63 3.57 -4.06
C GLY A 19 -2.69 3.72 -2.55
N LYS A 20 -3.89 4.04 -2.05
CA LYS A 20 -4.15 4.18 -0.62
C LYS A 20 -4.57 2.84 -0.01
N VAL A 21 -3.99 2.48 1.12
CA VAL A 21 -4.32 1.26 1.85
C VAL A 21 -5.70 1.41 2.49
N LEU A 22 -6.63 0.56 2.09
CA LEU A 22 -7.97 0.47 2.67
C LEU A 22 -8.02 -0.55 3.81
N LEU A 23 -7.29 -1.66 3.67
CA LEU A 23 -7.31 -2.78 4.59
C LEU A 23 -5.94 -3.44 4.66
N VAL A 24 -5.55 -3.84 5.87
CA VAL A 24 -4.33 -4.60 6.12
C VAL A 24 -4.74 -5.92 6.75
N LYS A 25 -4.45 -7.02 6.07
CA LYS A 25 -4.57 -8.38 6.59
C LYS A 25 -3.19 -8.93 6.92
N GLU A 26 -3.14 -10.12 7.50
CA GLU A 26 -1.87 -10.76 7.87
C GLU A 26 -1.04 -11.14 6.64
N ASP A 27 -1.68 -11.62 5.58
CA ASP A 27 -1.01 -12.09 4.37
C ASP A 27 -0.95 -11.03 3.24
N TYR A 28 -2.00 -10.22 3.12
CA TYR A 28 -2.16 -9.26 2.02
C TYR A 28 -2.70 -7.91 2.50
N VAL A 29 -2.59 -6.90 1.66
CA VAL A 29 -3.15 -5.55 1.85
C VAL A 29 -4.08 -5.24 0.69
N VAL A 30 -5.14 -4.50 0.97
CA VAL A 30 -6.04 -3.99 -0.05
C VAL A 30 -5.71 -2.53 -0.27
N ILE A 31 -5.32 -2.20 -1.49
CA ILE A 31 -5.02 -0.84 -1.90
C ILE A 31 -6.08 -0.35 -2.89
N GLU A 32 -6.39 0.93 -2.84
CA GLU A 32 -7.29 1.59 -3.77
C GLU A 32 -6.51 2.63 -4.59
N THR A 33 -6.58 2.49 -5.92
CA THR A 33 -6.03 3.46 -6.87
C THR A 33 -7.08 4.53 -7.16
N SER A 34 -6.79 5.78 -6.79
CA SER A 34 -7.71 6.92 -6.92
C SER A 34 -8.20 7.18 -8.35
N SER A 35 -7.44 6.79 -9.37
CA SER A 35 -7.81 7.00 -10.78
C SER A 35 -9.00 6.15 -11.24
N THR A 36 -9.32 5.05 -10.54
CA THR A 36 -10.34 4.10 -11.02
C THR A 36 -11.19 3.50 -9.90
N LYS A 37 -10.95 3.88 -8.62
CA LYS A 37 -11.56 3.25 -7.43
C LYS A 37 -11.41 1.71 -7.43
N THR A 38 -10.40 1.20 -8.13
CA THR A 38 -10.15 -0.23 -8.23
C THR A 38 -9.46 -0.68 -6.96
N ARG A 39 -10.02 -1.69 -6.32
CA ARG A 39 -9.44 -2.36 -5.16
C ARG A 39 -8.52 -3.46 -5.65
N LEU A 40 -7.27 -3.41 -5.22
CA LEU A 40 -6.23 -4.36 -5.58
C LEU A 40 -5.73 -5.04 -4.32
N ASP A 41 -5.83 -6.36 -4.30
CA ASP A 41 -5.29 -7.19 -3.24
C ASP A 41 -3.84 -7.52 -3.57
N ILE A 42 -2.93 -7.03 -2.74
CA ILE A 42 -1.50 -7.14 -2.94
C ILE A 42 -0.88 -7.84 -1.74
N MET A 43 -0.14 -8.90 -2.00
CA MET A 43 0.60 -9.60 -0.96
C MET A 43 1.59 -8.65 -0.29
N LYS A 44 1.84 -8.81 1.02
CA LYS A 44 2.77 -7.93 1.74
C LYS A 44 4.16 -7.84 1.13
N TRP A 45 4.62 -8.88 0.43
CA TRP A 45 5.90 -8.88 -0.28
C TRP A 45 5.90 -8.01 -1.54
N GLY A 46 4.74 -7.72 -2.12
CA GLY A 46 4.58 -6.90 -3.33
C GLY A 46 4.63 -5.39 -3.07
N ILE A 47 4.75 -4.98 -1.81
CA ILE A 47 4.85 -3.57 -1.40
C ILE A 47 6.33 -3.17 -1.48
N GLY A 48 6.65 -2.34 -2.46
CA GLY A 48 8.03 -1.92 -2.74
C GLY A 48 8.46 -0.75 -1.87
N SER A 49 7.56 0.19 -1.60
CA SER A 49 7.82 1.32 -0.71
C SER A 49 6.53 1.85 -0.10
N LEU A 50 6.60 2.35 1.14
CA LEU A 50 5.55 3.19 1.70
C LEU A 50 5.78 4.59 1.14
N ALA A 51 4.79 5.20 0.47
CA ALA A 51 4.83 6.61 0.07
C ALA A 51 4.68 7.56 1.28
N SER A 52 4.81 7.05 2.51
CA SER A 52 5.05 7.87 3.69
C SER A 52 6.52 8.28 3.70
N ASN A 53 6.81 9.30 2.89
CA ASN A 53 7.98 10.12 3.05
C ASN A 53 7.78 10.94 4.33
N LYS A 54 8.01 10.32 5.50
CA LYS A 54 8.56 11.10 6.61
C LYS A 54 10.04 11.28 6.31
N ALA A 55 10.30 12.28 5.47
CA ALA A 55 11.57 12.98 5.49
C ALA A 55 11.69 13.59 6.90
N GLU A 56 12.54 12.98 7.71
CA GLU A 56 13.26 13.64 8.79
C GLU A 56 14.74 13.29 8.61
#